data_AF-A0A517LDB7-F1
#
_entry.id   AF-A0A517LDB7-F1
#
_cell.length_a   1.000
_cell.length_b   1.000
_cell.length_c   1.000
_cell.angle_alpha   90.00
_cell.angle_beta   90.00
_cell.angle_gamma   90.00
#
_symmetry.space_group_name_H-M   'P 1'
#
loop_
_entity.id
_entity.type
_entity.pdbx_description
1 polymer ?
#
loop_
_entity_poly.entity_id
_entity_poly.type
_entity_poly.pdbx_seq_one_letter_code
_entity_poly.pdbx_strand_id
1 'polypeptide(L)'
;MTSESESSPPPTITEKPTLSANYSAPASEEKSFHQQLPICSQEPSPTERTAYLAALRASITGIQDQINVFLTQKMEEDNAKAGAAASAEDDAKAEENYGEEVVEDD
;
A
#
# COMPACT_ATOMS: atom_id res chain seq x y z
N MET A 1 40.22 47.84 1.22
CA MET A 1 40.28 46.75 0.22
C MET A 1 39.10 45.85 0.47
N THR A 2 38.16 45.86 -0.47
CA THR A 2 36.91 45.09 -0.49
C THR A 2 37.18 43.73 -1.12
N SER A 3 36.91 42.65 -0.41
CA SER A 3 36.83 41.26 -0.90
C SER A 3 36.16 40.44 0.21
N GLU A 4 35.20 39.56 0.02
CA GLU A 4 34.43 39.14 -1.14
C GLU A 4 33.22 38.42 -0.51
N SER A 5 31.99 38.81 -0.88
CA SER A 5 30.80 38.17 -0.35
C SER A 5 30.61 36.87 -1.12
N GLU A 6 30.84 35.73 -0.45
CA GLU A 6 30.61 34.41 -1.02
C GLU A 6 29.09 34.22 -1.17
N SER A 7 28.59 34.57 -2.36
CA SER A 7 27.20 34.39 -2.75
C SER A 7 26.95 32.89 -2.93
N SER A 8 26.40 32.25 -1.90
CA SER A 8 25.87 30.89 -2.00
C SER A 8 24.76 30.85 -3.08
N PRO A 9 24.79 29.92 -4.04
CA PRO A 9 23.72 29.79 -5.03
C PRO A 9 22.42 29.32 -4.35
N PRO A 10 21.23 29.70 -4.87
CA PRO A 10 19.95 29.28 -4.30
C PRO A 10 19.79 27.75 -4.40
N PRO A 11 19.16 27.09 -3.41
CA PRO A 11 18.90 25.66 -3.49
C PRO A 11 17.97 25.37 -4.67
N THR A 12 18.52 24.77 -5.72
CA THR A 12 17.73 24.26 -6.83
C THR A 12 17.08 22.96 -6.35
N ILE A 13 15.77 22.98 -6.08
CA ILE A 13 15.01 21.76 -5.72
C ILE A 13 15.00 20.85 -6.95
N THR A 14 15.96 19.91 -6.99
CA THR A 14 16.19 19.00 -8.13
C THR A 14 15.68 17.58 -7.84
N GLU A 15 15.01 17.37 -6.72
CA GLU A 15 14.46 16.06 -6.36
C GLU A 15 12.95 16.00 -6.64
N LYS A 16 12.53 14.95 -7.35
CA LYS A 16 11.12 14.68 -7.62
C LYS A 16 10.38 14.40 -6.31
N PRO A 17 9.27 15.10 -6.01
CA PRO A 17 8.46 14.76 -4.85
C PRO A 17 8.02 13.30 -4.93
N THR A 18 7.99 12.61 -3.80
CA THR A 18 7.58 11.21 -3.73
C THR A 18 6.37 11.09 -2.82
N LEU A 19 5.31 10.48 -3.33
CA LEU A 19 4.18 10.01 -2.53
C LEU A 19 4.57 8.66 -1.92
N SER A 20 4.40 8.50 -0.62
CA SER A 20 4.73 7.25 0.07
C SER A 20 3.64 6.80 1.03
N ALA A 21 3.58 5.48 1.25
CA ALA A 21 2.76 4.85 2.27
C ALA A 21 3.57 3.72 2.92
N ASN A 22 3.44 3.55 4.24
CA ASN A 22 4.12 2.50 4.98
C ASN A 22 3.09 1.66 5.72
N TYR A 23 3.15 0.36 5.50
CA TYR A 23 2.40 -0.65 6.23
C TYR A 23 3.29 -1.25 7.32
N SER A 24 2.75 -1.37 8.52
CA SER A 24 3.39 -2.01 9.67
C SER A 24 2.34 -2.79 10.46
N ALA A 25 2.68 -4.01 10.88
CA ALA A 25 1.82 -4.83 11.71
C ALA A 25 2.67 -5.72 12.66
N PRO A 26 2.17 -6.06 13.87
CA PRO A 26 2.98 -6.69 14.92
C PRO A 26 3.64 -8.04 14.56
N ALA A 27 3.09 -8.78 13.61
CA ALA A 27 3.54 -10.12 13.21
C ALA A 27 3.80 -10.22 11.69
N SER A 28 4.00 -9.09 11.02
CA SER A 28 4.26 -9.04 9.57
C SER A 28 5.45 -8.14 9.26
N GLU A 29 6.11 -8.43 8.15
CA GLU A 29 7.15 -7.56 7.61
C GLU A 29 6.55 -6.20 7.20
N GLU A 30 7.31 -5.14 7.45
CA GLU A 30 6.94 -3.80 6.99
C GLU A 30 6.97 -3.74 5.46
N LYS A 31 6.04 -2.97 4.89
CA LYS A 31 5.98 -2.77 3.44
C LYS A 31 5.81 -1.30 3.12
N SER A 32 6.74 -0.76 2.33
CA SER A 32 6.69 0.61 1.83
C SER A 32 6.27 0.65 0.37
N PHE A 33 5.41 1.61 0.06
CA PHE A 33 4.96 1.94 -1.29
C PHE A 33 5.43 3.34 -1.63
N HIS A 34 5.92 3.53 -2.86
CA HIS A 34 6.46 4.80 -3.31
C HIS A 34 6.03 5.08 -4.74
N GLN A 35 5.66 6.33 -5.01
CA GLN A 35 5.39 6.80 -6.35
C GLN A 35 5.95 8.19 -6.58
N GLN A 36 6.78 8.33 -7.61
CA GLN A 36 7.37 9.62 -7.97
C GLN A 36 6.34 10.52 -8.64
N LEU A 37 6.34 11.79 -8.24
CA LEU A 37 5.51 12.82 -8.81
C LEU A 37 6.32 13.71 -9.78
N PRO A 38 5.65 14.37 -10.73
CA PRO A 38 6.29 15.36 -11.58
C PRO A 38 6.87 16.52 -10.75
N ILE A 39 7.96 17.12 -11.22
CA ILE A 39 8.48 18.37 -10.64
C ILE A 39 7.56 19.51 -11.07
N CYS A 40 7.24 20.40 -10.14
CA CYS A 40 6.55 21.65 -10.41
C CYS A 40 7.50 22.84 -10.21
N SER A 41 7.37 23.82 -11.10
CA SER A 41 8.00 25.14 -10.97
C SER A 41 7.58 25.82 -9.66
N GLN A 42 8.43 26.69 -9.11
CA GLN A 42 8.14 27.45 -7.87
C GLN A 42 6.86 28.31 -8.01
N GLU A 43 6.65 28.89 -9.19
CA GLU A 43 5.42 29.59 -9.56
C GLU A 43 4.73 28.86 -10.71
N PRO A 44 3.95 27.81 -10.43
CA PRO A 44 3.37 26.98 -11.47
C PRO A 44 2.18 27.70 -12.11
N SER A 45 2.13 27.69 -13.44
CA SER A 45 0.99 28.11 -14.24
C SER A 45 -0.26 27.27 -13.92
N PRO A 46 -1.48 27.76 -14.23
CA PRO A 46 -2.70 26.96 -14.04
C PRO A 46 -2.66 25.58 -14.72
N THR A 47 -2.02 25.50 -15.88
CA THR A 47 -1.83 24.24 -16.63
C THR A 47 -0.90 23.28 -15.90
N GLU A 48 0.25 23.76 -15.42
CA GLU A 48 1.20 22.94 -14.63
C GLU A 48 0.56 22.45 -13.33
N ARG A 49 -0.19 23.32 -12.63
CA ARG A 49 -0.94 22.94 -11.42
C ARG A 49 -1.93 21.82 -11.71
N THR A 50 -2.69 21.96 -12.79
CA THR A 50 -3.70 20.96 -13.19
C THR A 50 -3.04 19.63 -13.54
N ALA A 51 -1.93 19.65 -14.29
CA ALA A 51 -1.17 18.46 -14.65
C ALA A 51 -0.57 17.76 -13.42
N TYR A 52 0.00 18.52 -12.49
CA TYR A 52 0.54 17.97 -11.24
C TYR A 52 -0.55 17.33 -10.38
N LEU A 53 -1.69 17.99 -10.21
CA LEU A 53 -2.81 17.43 -9.44
C LEU A 53 -3.41 16.18 -10.12
N ALA A 54 -3.45 16.14 -11.45
CA ALA A 54 -3.87 14.95 -12.19
C ALA A 54 -2.90 13.79 -11.96
N ALA A 55 -1.59 14.04 -12.06
CA ALA A 55 -0.56 13.05 -11.78
C ALA A 55 -0.60 12.58 -10.31
N LEU A 56 -0.81 13.48 -9.36
CA LEU A 56 -0.97 13.13 -7.95
C LEU A 56 -2.17 12.21 -7.72
N ARG A 57 -3.34 12.52 -8.32
CA ARG A 57 -4.53 11.66 -8.21
C ARG A 57 -4.29 10.27 -8.79
N ALA A 58 -3.67 10.19 -9.96
CA ALA A 58 -3.32 8.92 -10.58
C ALA A 58 -2.33 8.11 -9.72
N SER A 59 -1.36 8.78 -9.09
CA SER A 59 -0.43 8.13 -8.16
C SER A 59 -1.11 7.63 -6.89
N ILE A 60 -2.09 8.36 -6.36
CA ILE A 60 -2.87 7.92 -5.21
C ILE A 60 -3.67 6.66 -5.55
N THR A 61 -4.38 6.64 -6.68
CA THR A 61 -5.14 5.46 -7.10
C THR A 61 -4.20 4.28 -7.36
N GLY A 62 -3.03 4.51 -7.96
CA GLY A 62 -2.04 3.46 -8.19
C GLY A 62 -1.47 2.86 -6.90
N ILE A 63 -1.18 3.67 -5.88
CA ILE A 63 -0.76 3.15 -4.56
C ILE A 63 -1.91 2.43 -3.86
N GLN A 64 -3.15 2.94 -3.96
CA GLN A 64 -4.32 2.29 -3.39
C GLN A 64 -4.50 0.87 -3.95
N ASP A 65 -4.39 0.71 -5.26
CA ASP A 65 -4.49 -0.60 -5.91
C ASP A 65 -3.38 -1.56 -5.43
N GLN A 66 -2.14 -1.07 -5.33
CA GLN A 66 -1.02 -1.85 -4.80
C GLN A 66 -1.24 -2.29 -3.35
N ILE A 67 -1.76 -1.41 -2.51
CA ILE A 67 -2.09 -1.71 -1.11
C ILE A 67 -3.20 -2.75 -1.05
N ASN A 68 -4.27 -2.60 -1.84
CA ASN A 68 -5.37 -3.55 -1.86
C ASN A 68 -4.88 -4.95 -2.25
N VAL A 69 -4.11 -5.05 -3.33
CA VAL A 69 -3.51 -6.34 -3.76
C VAL A 69 -2.64 -6.92 -2.65
N PHE A 70 -1.77 -6.11 -2.04
CA PHE A 70 -0.89 -6.57 -0.96
C PHE A 70 -1.68 -7.09 0.25
N LEU A 71 -2.71 -6.37 0.69
CA LEU A 71 -3.52 -6.78 1.84
C LEU A 71 -4.36 -8.01 1.52
N THR A 72 -4.94 -8.13 0.32
CA THR A 72 -5.67 -9.32 -0.10
C THR A 72 -4.77 -10.55 -0.12
N GLN A 73 -3.56 -10.44 -0.68
CA GLN A 73 -2.58 -11.53 -0.65
C GLN A 73 -2.22 -11.93 0.78
N LYS A 74 -2.03 -10.95 1.68
CA LYS A 74 -1.77 -11.23 3.09
C LYS A 74 -2.92 -11.95 3.78
N MET A 75 -4.16 -11.55 3.51
CA MET A 75 -5.35 -12.25 4.03
C MET A 75 -5.43 -13.69 3.53
N GLU A 76 -5.11 -13.95 2.26
CA GLU A 76 -5.07 -15.30 1.70
C GLU A 76 -3.96 -16.14 2.35
N GLU A 77 -2.76 -15.58 2.53
CA GLU A 77 -1.65 -16.22 3.24
C GLU A 77 -2.04 -16.58 4.69
N ASP A 78 -2.69 -15.66 5.39
CA ASP A 78 -3.09 -15.85 6.78
C ASP A 78 -4.25 -16.85 6.90
N ASN A 79 -5.22 -16.82 5.98
CA ASN A 79 -6.27 -17.82 5.89
C ASN A 79 -5.72 -19.21 5.59
N ALA A 80 -4.73 -19.34 4.70
CA ALA A 80 -4.09 -20.62 4.41
C ALA A 80 -3.33 -21.17 5.63
N LYS A 81 -2.65 -20.30 6.41
CA LYS A 81 -1.99 -20.70 7.66
C LYS A 81 -2.99 -21.08 8.75
N ALA A 82 -4.10 -20.35 8.89
CA ALA A 82 -5.15 -20.66 9.84
C ALA A 82 -5.92 -21.93 9.45
N GLY A 83 -6.21 -22.11 8.16
CA GLY A 83 -6.83 -23.31 7.60
C GLY A 83 -5.91 -24.53 7.68
N ALA A 84 -4.59 -24.37 7.59
CA ALA A 84 -3.66 -25.46 7.89
C ALA A 84 -3.63 -25.84 9.40
N ALA A 85 -4.05 -24.93 10.29
CA ALA A 85 -4.22 -25.21 11.70
C ALA A 85 -5.54 -25.94 12.02
N ALA A 86 -6.58 -25.75 11.19
CA ALA A 86 -7.75 -26.62 11.11
C ALA A 86 -7.38 -27.84 10.23
N SER A 87 -6.67 -28.79 10.82
CA SER A 87 -6.19 -30.00 10.13
C SER A 87 -7.24 -30.58 9.19
N ALA A 88 -6.84 -31.13 8.04
CA ALA A 88 -7.73 -31.83 7.10
C ALA A 88 -8.60 -32.94 7.76
N GLU A 89 -8.23 -33.39 8.96
CA GLU A 89 -9.01 -34.30 9.80
C GLU A 89 -10.26 -33.67 10.43
N ASP A 90 -10.26 -32.36 10.69
CA ASP A 90 -11.41 -31.61 11.23
C ASP A 90 -12.40 -31.26 10.11
N ASP A 91 -11.89 -30.95 8.92
CA ASP A 91 -12.69 -30.74 7.70
C ASP A 91 -13.34 -32.05 7.22
N ALA A 92 -12.59 -33.16 7.22
CA ALA A 92 -13.14 -34.49 6.89
C ALA A 92 -14.23 -34.95 7.86
N LYS A 93 -14.08 -34.67 9.17
CA LYS A 93 -15.13 -34.98 10.16
C LYS A 93 -16.38 -34.10 10.02
N ALA A 94 -16.22 -32.84 9.62
CA ALA A 94 -17.35 -31.94 9.38
C ALA A 94 -18.15 -32.36 8.14
N GLU A 95 -17.48 -32.84 7.09
CA GLU A 95 -18.09 -33.39 5.87
C GLU A 95 -18.79 -34.74 6.13
N GLU A 96 -18.24 -35.61 6.98
CA GLU A 96 -18.89 -36.89 7.36
C GLU A 96 -20.23 -36.70 8.08
N ASN A 97 -20.40 -35.59 8.82
CA ASN A 97 -21.63 -35.28 9.55
C ASN A 97 -22.67 -34.50 8.71
N TYR A 98 -22.37 -34.17 7.44
CA TYR A 98 -23.27 -33.41 6.57
C TYR A 98 -24.41 -34.26 5.95
N GLY A 99 -24.46 -35.56 6.27
CA GLY A 99 -25.39 -36.54 5.68
C GLY A 99 -26.30 -37.28 6.67
N GLU A 100 -26.16 -37.08 7.98
CA GLU A 100 -27.11 -37.59 8.97
C GLU A 100 -27.89 -36.41 9.54
N GLU A 101 -29.17 -36.26 9.16
CA GLU A 101 -30.06 -35.42 9.94
C GLU A 101 -30.16 -36.03 11.34
N VAL A 102 -29.43 -35.46 12.31
CA VAL A 102 -29.66 -35.72 13.72
C VAL A 102 -31.02 -35.13 14.07
N VAL A 103 -32.07 -35.89 13.79
CA VAL A 103 -33.37 -35.68 14.37
C VAL A 103 -33.21 -36.00 15.85
N GLU A 104 -33.03 -34.96 16.67
CA GLU A 104 -33.25 -35.07 18.12
C GLU A 104 -34.75 -35.33 18.32
N ASP A 105 -35.13 -36.60 18.50
CA ASP A 105 -36.45 -36.97 19.03
C ASP A 105 -36.45 -36.74 20.56
N ASP A 106 -37.52 -36.07 21.02
CA ASP A 106 -37.88 -35.57 22.38
C ASP A 106 -37.74 -36.60 23.53
#